data_AF-A0A914VXB8-F1
#
_entry.id   AF-A0A914VXB8-F1
#
_cell.length_a   1.000
_cell.length_b   1.000
_cell.length_c   1.000
_cell.angle_alpha   90.00
_cell.angle_beta   90.00
_cell.angle_gamma   90.00
#
_symmetry.space_group_name_H-M   'P 1'
#
loop_
_entity.id
_entity.type
_entity.pdbx_description
1 polymer ?
#
loop_
_entity_poly.entity_id
_entity_poly.type
_entity_poly.pdbx_seq_one_letter_code
_entity_poly.pdbx_strand_id
1 'polypeptide(L)'
;MLVAMQTVDDEHAFVRAERKTQRRAWNELRALKRTEDRDKKFWDSEHIRWANWERHQIELKAKQEQFRAYWDRRQKDDADLWRDKDFANAVDKMSRAGYKGKHGQFEVPDDDKVDMFGMYMQATVGDVNSPKPSSDHPIELSKWQSWNGRKGLTREEAQNAFISRANRLLTLHGWNPPPGWS
;
A
#
# COMPACT_ATOMS: atom_id res chain seq x y z
N MET A 1 -42.31 95.38 -5.91
CA MET A 1 -42.02 94.15 -6.67
C MET A 1 -40.63 93.57 -6.39
N LEU A 2 -39.63 94.38 -6.03
CA LEU A 2 -38.25 93.90 -5.77
C LEU A 2 -38.05 93.06 -4.48
N VAL A 3 -38.72 93.37 -3.36
CA VAL A 3 -38.55 92.64 -2.09
C VAL A 3 -39.08 91.19 -2.15
N ALA A 4 -40.16 90.94 -2.92
CA ALA A 4 -40.75 89.61 -3.07
C ALA A 4 -39.96 88.68 -4.01
N MET A 5 -39.12 89.23 -4.90
CA MET A 5 -38.22 88.42 -5.75
C MET A 5 -36.99 87.94 -4.97
N GLN A 6 -36.44 88.77 -4.07
CA GLN A 6 -35.28 88.41 -3.25
C GLN A 6 -35.55 87.22 -2.31
N THR A 7 -36.73 87.18 -1.68
CA THR A 7 -37.13 86.11 -0.75
C THR A 7 -37.36 84.77 -1.44
N VAL A 8 -37.85 84.79 -2.68
CA VAL A 8 -38.05 83.58 -3.51
C VAL A 8 -36.69 83.02 -3.96
N ASP A 9 -35.74 83.87 -4.31
CA ASP A 9 -34.39 83.45 -4.69
C ASP A 9 -33.61 82.81 -3.52
N ASP A 10 -33.79 83.32 -2.29
CA ASP A 10 -33.19 82.78 -1.06
C ASP A 10 -33.81 81.43 -0.65
N GLU A 11 -35.13 81.27 -0.75
CA GLU A 11 -35.80 79.98 -0.55
C GLU A 11 -35.38 78.94 -1.58
N HIS A 12 -35.24 79.31 -2.85
CA HIS A 12 -34.70 78.43 -3.88
C HIS A 12 -33.23 78.09 -3.66
N ALA A 13 -32.42 78.99 -3.08
CA ALA A 13 -31.04 78.71 -2.70
C ALA A 13 -30.97 77.71 -1.53
N PHE A 14 -31.83 77.87 -0.51
CA PHE A 14 -31.94 76.97 0.62
C PHE A 14 -32.35 75.56 0.18
N VAL A 15 -33.42 75.43 -0.61
CA VAL A 15 -33.88 74.13 -1.15
C VAL A 15 -32.81 73.46 -2.04
N ARG A 16 -32.04 74.25 -2.81
CA ARG A 16 -30.91 73.73 -3.60
C ARG A 16 -29.75 73.26 -2.71
N ALA A 17 -29.46 73.97 -1.62
CA ALA A 17 -28.44 73.57 -0.65
C ALA A 17 -28.85 72.29 0.09
N GLU A 18 -30.10 72.19 0.50
CA GLU A 18 -30.66 71.01 1.18
C GLU A 18 -30.70 69.77 0.27
N ARG A 19 -31.07 69.94 -1.01
CA ARG A 19 -30.97 68.85 -2.00
C ARG A 19 -29.53 68.42 -2.23
N LYS A 20 -28.56 69.33 -2.17
CA LYS A 20 -27.13 69.00 -2.27
C LYS A 20 -26.65 68.22 -1.04
N THR A 21 -27.05 68.60 0.17
CA THR A 21 -26.67 67.88 1.40
C THR A 21 -27.33 66.51 1.45
N GLN A 22 -28.62 66.39 1.11
CA GLN A 22 -29.30 65.10 1.01
C GLN A 22 -28.64 64.18 -0.03
N ARG A 23 -28.25 64.71 -1.19
CA ARG A 23 -27.54 63.93 -2.21
C ARG A 23 -26.14 63.50 -1.78
N ARG A 24 -25.43 64.33 -1.00
CA ARG A 24 -24.15 63.96 -0.39
C ARG A 24 -24.33 62.84 0.63
N ALA A 25 -25.25 63.00 1.58
CA ALA A 25 -25.56 61.97 2.58
C ALA A 25 -25.97 60.64 1.93
N TRP A 26 -26.77 60.69 0.85
CA TRP A 26 -27.19 59.50 0.13
C TRP A 26 -26.04 58.81 -0.63
N ASN A 27 -25.10 59.60 -1.19
CA ASN A 27 -23.89 59.06 -1.80
C ASN A 27 -22.94 58.43 -0.77
N GLU A 28 -22.84 59.01 0.44
CA GLU A 28 -22.06 58.47 1.55
C GLU A 28 -22.65 57.15 2.07
N LEU A 29 -23.96 57.09 2.31
CA LEU A 29 -24.65 55.85 2.68
C LEU A 29 -24.45 54.75 1.63
N ARG A 30 -24.53 55.10 0.34
CA ARG A 30 -24.27 54.15 -0.76
C ARG A 30 -22.79 53.75 -0.85
N ALA A 31 -21.85 54.59 -0.41
CA ALA A 31 -20.44 54.24 -0.33
C ALA A 31 -20.19 53.25 0.82
N LEU A 32 -20.77 53.50 2.00
CA LEU A 32 -20.67 52.64 3.18
C LEU A 32 -21.28 51.25 2.94
N LYS A 33 -22.45 51.17 2.30
CA LYS A 33 -23.05 49.87 1.96
C LYS A 33 -22.18 49.05 1.00
N ARG A 34 -21.48 49.72 0.07
CA ARG A 34 -20.54 49.06 -0.87
C ARG A 34 -19.24 48.60 -0.22
N THR A 35 -18.82 49.20 0.89
CA THR A 35 -17.67 48.71 1.67
C THR A 35 -18.09 47.50 2.49
N GLU A 36 -19.25 47.55 3.16
CA GLU A 36 -19.81 46.43 3.92
C GLU A 36 -20.04 45.18 3.05
N ASP A 37 -20.63 45.34 1.86
CA ASP A 37 -20.82 44.23 0.91
C ASP A 37 -19.49 43.64 0.40
N ARG A 38 -18.44 44.46 0.28
CA ARG A 38 -17.10 44.01 -0.12
C ARG A 38 -16.41 43.25 1.01
N ASP A 39 -16.48 43.77 2.22
CA ASP A 39 -15.91 43.13 3.40
C ASP A 39 -16.57 41.77 3.65
N LYS A 40 -17.89 41.68 3.51
CA LYS A 40 -18.62 40.40 3.60
C LYS A 40 -18.12 39.37 2.57
N LYS A 41 -18.00 39.77 1.30
CA LYS A 41 -17.48 38.89 0.23
C LYS A 41 -16.03 38.47 0.47
N PHE A 42 -15.20 39.34 1.05
CA PHE A 42 -13.82 39.02 1.41
C PHE A 42 -13.77 37.97 2.52
N TRP A 43 -14.51 38.17 3.63
CA TRP A 43 -14.56 37.21 4.73
C TRP A 43 -15.14 35.84 4.31
N ASP A 44 -16.17 35.82 3.47
CA ASP A 44 -16.73 34.58 2.89
C ASP A 44 -15.68 33.83 2.04
N SER A 45 -14.91 34.57 1.24
CA SER A 45 -13.86 34.00 0.39
C SER A 45 -12.68 33.43 1.20
N GLU A 46 -12.27 34.13 2.26
CA GLU A 46 -11.22 33.67 3.17
C GLU A 46 -11.67 32.44 3.99
N HIS A 47 -12.93 32.39 4.42
CA HIS A 47 -13.50 31.20 5.08
C HIS A 47 -13.49 29.97 4.15
N ILE A 48 -13.87 30.15 2.88
CA ILE A 48 -13.81 29.07 1.87
C ILE A 48 -12.36 28.61 1.64
N ARG A 49 -11.40 29.54 1.56
CA ARG A 49 -9.98 29.23 1.42
C ARG A 49 -9.45 28.45 2.62
N TRP A 50 -9.79 28.87 3.84
CA TRP A 50 -9.40 28.18 5.07
C TRP A 50 -10.02 26.78 5.16
N ALA A 51 -11.31 26.63 4.86
CA ALA A 51 -11.99 25.32 4.83
C ALA A 51 -11.47 24.39 3.72
N ASN A 52 -11.03 24.94 2.57
CA ASN A 52 -10.35 24.16 1.53
C ASN A 52 -8.94 23.74 1.98
N TRP A 53 -8.20 24.64 2.63
CA TRP A 53 -6.87 24.37 3.16
C TRP A 53 -6.92 23.27 4.23
N GLU A 54 -7.86 23.33 5.17
CA GLU A 54 -8.02 22.33 6.21
C GLU A 54 -8.38 20.95 5.64
N ARG A 55 -9.33 20.90 4.67
CA ARG A 55 -9.63 19.69 3.91
C ARG A 55 -8.39 19.13 3.22
N HIS A 56 -7.59 20.00 2.61
CA HIS A 56 -6.36 19.57 1.96
C HIS A 56 -5.35 18.97 2.95
N GLN A 57 -5.22 19.53 4.16
CA GLN A 57 -4.38 18.93 5.21
C GLN A 57 -4.87 17.54 5.63
N ILE A 58 -6.19 17.36 5.75
CA ILE A 58 -6.81 16.06 6.05
C ILE A 58 -6.54 15.07 4.92
N GLU A 59 -6.74 15.47 3.67
CA GLU A 59 -6.44 14.64 2.49
C GLU A 59 -4.96 14.27 2.40
N LEU A 60 -4.06 15.20 2.70
CA LEU A 60 -2.61 14.93 2.69
C LEU A 60 -2.23 13.92 3.77
N LYS A 61 -2.78 14.04 4.98
CA LYS A 61 -2.58 13.05 6.05
C LYS A 61 -3.11 11.68 5.65
N ALA A 62 -4.32 11.61 5.11
CA ALA A 62 -4.90 10.35 4.62
C ALA A 62 -4.04 9.74 3.49
N LYS A 63 -3.53 10.55 2.56
CA LYS A 63 -2.61 10.09 1.51
C LYS A 63 -1.28 9.60 2.08
N GLN A 64 -0.73 10.26 3.10
CA GLN A 64 0.49 9.81 3.78
C GLN A 64 0.28 8.47 4.47
N GLU A 65 -0.86 8.27 5.15
CA GLU A 65 -1.23 7.00 5.76
C GLU A 65 -1.42 5.90 4.72
N GLN A 66 -2.13 6.19 3.63
CA GLN A 66 -2.29 5.26 2.50
C GLN A 66 -0.95 4.90 1.86
N PHE A 67 -0.04 5.87 1.68
CA PHE A 67 1.29 5.64 1.14
C PHE A 67 2.15 4.79 2.07
N ARG A 68 2.09 5.07 3.38
CA ARG A 68 2.76 4.26 4.39
C ARG A 68 2.25 2.82 4.39
N ALA A 69 0.93 2.62 4.41
CA ALA A 69 0.32 1.29 4.36
C ALA A 69 0.69 0.53 3.06
N TYR A 70 0.74 1.23 1.92
CA TYR A 70 1.20 0.67 0.66
C TYR A 70 2.66 0.19 0.74
N TRP A 71 3.56 0.99 1.30
CA TRP A 71 4.97 0.64 1.46
C TRP A 71 5.19 -0.47 2.49
N ASP A 72 4.46 -0.46 3.60
CA ASP A 72 4.53 -1.53 4.62
C ASP A 72 4.08 -2.87 4.04
N ARG A 73 2.98 -2.89 3.26
CA ARG A 73 2.55 -4.09 2.52
C ARG A 73 3.62 -4.54 1.54
N ARG A 74 4.19 -3.62 0.77
CA ARG A 74 5.20 -3.95 -0.23
C ARG A 74 6.48 -4.51 0.41
N GLN A 75 6.92 -3.99 1.55
CA GLN A 75 8.07 -4.54 2.28
C GLN A 75 7.81 -5.97 2.73
N LYS A 76 6.58 -6.26 3.18
CA LYS A 76 6.16 -7.62 3.52
C LYS A 76 6.10 -8.53 2.30
N ASP A 77 5.45 -8.09 1.23
CA ASP A 77 5.32 -8.84 -0.02
C ASP A 77 6.69 -9.08 -0.67
N ASP A 78 7.60 -8.11 -0.70
CA ASP A 78 8.94 -8.25 -1.28
C ASP A 78 9.82 -9.22 -0.44
N ALA A 79 9.64 -9.25 0.89
CA ALA A 79 10.29 -10.24 1.77
C ALA A 79 9.76 -11.66 1.53
N ASP A 80 8.45 -11.82 1.38
CA ASP A 80 7.80 -13.10 1.12
C ASP A 80 8.10 -13.60 -0.31
N LEU A 81 8.07 -12.70 -1.31
CA LEU A 81 8.43 -12.97 -2.70
C LEU A 81 9.90 -13.41 -2.84
N TRP A 82 10.80 -12.88 -2.02
CA TRP A 82 12.19 -13.30 -2.04
C TRP A 82 12.36 -14.72 -1.46
N ARG A 83 11.69 -15.05 -0.35
CA ARG A 83 11.68 -16.41 0.20
C ARG A 83 11.08 -17.43 -0.76
N ASP A 84 10.00 -17.05 -1.46
CA ASP A 84 9.40 -17.90 -2.48
C ASP A 84 10.34 -18.14 -3.67
N LYS A 85 11.15 -17.15 -4.07
CA LYS A 85 12.18 -17.33 -5.11
C LYS A 85 13.28 -18.28 -4.64
N ASP A 86 13.78 -18.13 -3.42
CA ASP A 86 14.82 -19.01 -2.89
C ASP A 86 14.32 -20.44 -2.68
N PHE A 87 13.09 -20.60 -2.21
CA PHE A 87 12.42 -21.89 -2.11
C PHE A 87 12.23 -22.53 -3.50
N ALA A 88 11.71 -21.78 -4.48
CA ALA A 88 11.54 -22.27 -5.85
C ALA A 88 12.88 -22.66 -6.50
N ASN A 89 13.93 -21.87 -6.27
CA ASN A 89 15.28 -22.18 -6.74
C ASN A 89 15.84 -23.45 -6.07
N ALA A 90 15.64 -23.60 -4.76
CA ALA A 90 16.02 -24.83 -4.05
C ALA A 90 15.26 -26.05 -4.57
N VAL A 91 13.95 -25.92 -4.84
CA VAL A 91 13.12 -26.98 -5.43
C VAL A 91 13.61 -27.34 -6.83
N ASP A 92 13.88 -26.37 -7.70
CA ASP A 92 14.43 -26.62 -9.04
C ASP A 92 15.78 -27.34 -8.96
N LYS A 93 16.70 -26.85 -8.12
CA LYS A 93 17.99 -27.49 -7.90
C LYS A 93 17.86 -28.93 -7.40
N MET A 94 16.94 -29.18 -6.47
CA MET A 94 16.71 -30.53 -5.91
C MET A 94 15.95 -31.46 -6.86
N SER A 95 15.10 -30.94 -7.75
CA SER A 95 14.48 -31.75 -8.83
C SER A 95 15.52 -32.34 -9.79
N ARG A 96 16.70 -31.71 -9.84
CA ARG A 96 17.87 -32.12 -10.64
C ARG A 96 19.00 -32.68 -9.76
N ALA A 97 18.84 -32.69 -8.44
CA ALA A 97 19.83 -33.24 -7.52
C ALA A 97 19.68 -34.76 -7.50
N GLY A 98 20.76 -35.47 -7.80
CA GLY A 98 20.75 -36.93 -7.92
C GLY A 98 21.17 -37.43 -9.30
N TYR A 99 22.25 -36.88 -9.85
CA TYR A 99 22.72 -37.18 -11.20
C TYR A 99 23.51 -38.50 -11.28
N LYS A 100 23.09 -39.40 -12.18
CA LYS A 100 23.92 -40.47 -12.76
C LYS A 100 24.29 -40.08 -14.19
N GLY A 101 25.55 -39.70 -14.43
CA GLY A 101 26.03 -39.40 -15.78
C GLY A 101 27.47 -38.88 -15.83
N LYS A 102 27.83 -38.13 -16.89
CA LYS A 102 29.23 -37.78 -17.23
C LYS A 102 29.96 -36.93 -16.18
N HIS A 103 29.25 -36.07 -15.45
CA HIS A 103 29.82 -35.12 -14.47
C HIS A 103 29.49 -35.45 -12.99
N GLY A 104 28.89 -36.61 -12.71
CA GLY A 104 28.57 -37.02 -11.33
C GLY A 104 27.86 -38.38 -11.27
N GLN A 105 28.08 -39.11 -10.17
CA GLN A 105 27.48 -40.43 -9.91
C GLN A 105 26.68 -40.44 -8.60
N PHE A 106 26.23 -39.27 -8.16
CA PHE A 106 25.62 -39.14 -6.84
C PHE A 106 24.10 -39.03 -6.95
N GLU A 107 23.39 -39.91 -6.26
CA GLU A 107 21.94 -39.90 -6.11
C GLU A 107 21.56 -39.47 -4.69
N VAL A 108 20.63 -38.51 -4.54
CA VAL A 108 20.12 -38.10 -3.23
C VAL A 108 19.56 -39.33 -2.50
N PRO A 109 19.96 -39.59 -1.24
CA PRO A 109 19.44 -40.73 -0.49
C PRO A 109 17.90 -40.71 -0.42
N ASP A 110 17.27 -41.88 -0.42
CA ASP A 110 15.80 -41.94 -0.44
C ASP A 110 15.17 -41.34 0.83
N ASP A 111 15.85 -41.49 1.98
CA ASP A 111 15.45 -40.86 3.24
C ASP A 111 15.44 -39.33 3.12
N ASP A 112 16.42 -38.75 2.43
CA ASP A 112 16.47 -37.32 2.14
C ASP A 112 15.33 -36.87 1.24
N LYS A 113 15.02 -37.65 0.20
CA LYS A 113 13.87 -37.36 -0.69
C LYS A 113 12.55 -37.36 0.09
N VAL A 114 12.38 -38.30 1.02
CA VAL A 114 11.19 -38.40 1.90
C VAL A 114 11.12 -37.23 2.88
N ASP A 115 12.24 -36.85 3.48
CA ASP A 115 12.29 -35.75 4.44
C ASP A 115 11.96 -34.41 3.77
N MET A 116 12.56 -34.18 2.60
CA MET A 116 12.31 -33.00 1.77
C MET A 116 10.88 -32.95 1.23
N PHE A 117 10.28 -34.10 0.88
CA PHE A 117 8.88 -34.17 0.50
C PHE A 117 7.96 -33.67 1.63
N GLY A 118 8.20 -34.09 2.88
CA GLY A 118 7.40 -33.63 4.02
C GLY A 118 7.48 -32.11 4.23
N MET A 119 8.67 -31.53 4.10
CA MET A 119 8.86 -30.07 4.16
C MET A 119 8.16 -29.35 3.01
N TYR A 120 8.27 -29.88 1.79
CA TYR A 120 7.62 -29.32 0.60
C TYR A 120 6.09 -29.30 0.74
N MET A 121 5.50 -30.40 1.21
CA MET A 121 4.05 -30.48 1.41
C MET A 121 3.57 -29.52 2.50
N GLN A 122 4.30 -29.40 3.61
CA GLN A 122 3.97 -28.43 4.66
C GLN A 122 4.09 -26.98 4.16
N ALA A 123 5.07 -26.68 3.30
CA ALA A 123 5.26 -25.35 2.73
C ALA A 123 4.19 -24.97 1.68
N THR A 124 3.65 -25.94 0.94
CA THR A 124 2.75 -25.69 -0.20
C THR A 124 1.28 -25.94 0.11
N VAL A 125 0.99 -27.00 0.87
CA VAL A 125 -0.37 -27.43 1.23
C VAL A 125 -0.70 -27.09 2.68
N GLY A 126 0.31 -26.97 3.55
CA GLY A 126 0.11 -26.83 4.99
C GLY A 126 -0.05 -28.18 5.67
N ASP A 127 -0.81 -28.23 6.76
CA ASP A 127 -1.01 -29.45 7.55
C ASP A 127 -1.60 -30.60 6.71
N VAL A 128 -1.16 -31.82 7.02
CA VAL A 128 -1.62 -33.05 6.35
C VAL A 128 -3.14 -33.17 6.40
N ASN A 129 -3.74 -33.40 5.24
CA ASN A 129 -5.18 -33.47 5.03
C ASN A 129 -5.62 -34.79 4.36
N SER A 130 -4.69 -35.72 4.14
CA SER A 130 -4.95 -37.03 3.53
C SER A 130 -4.98 -38.15 4.57
N PRO A 131 -5.78 -39.21 4.33
CA PRO A 131 -5.79 -40.38 5.21
C PRO A 131 -4.43 -41.09 5.19
N LYS A 132 -4.08 -41.73 6.31
CA LYS A 132 -2.84 -42.49 6.44
C LYS A 132 -2.83 -43.67 5.45
N PRO A 133 -1.78 -43.83 4.61
CA PRO A 133 -1.63 -44.96 3.69
C PRO A 133 -1.53 -46.32 4.39
N SER A 134 -1.82 -47.41 3.66
CA SER A 134 -1.61 -48.79 4.13
C SER A 134 -0.13 -49.07 4.38
N SER A 135 0.17 -49.96 5.34
CA SER A 135 1.51 -50.49 5.57
C SER A 135 2.08 -51.27 4.38
N ASP A 136 1.22 -51.71 3.46
CA ASP A 136 1.64 -52.41 2.23
C ASP A 136 2.29 -51.46 1.20
N HIS A 137 2.21 -50.14 1.41
CA HIS A 137 2.84 -49.10 0.59
C HIS A 137 3.88 -48.32 1.39
N PRO A 138 5.05 -48.91 1.72
CA PRO A 138 6.00 -48.34 2.67
C PRO A 138 6.56 -46.97 2.25
N ILE A 139 6.76 -46.74 0.95
CA ILE A 139 7.25 -45.45 0.44
C ILE A 139 6.21 -44.34 0.63
N GLU A 140 4.95 -44.61 0.32
CA GLU A 140 3.85 -43.65 0.49
C GLU A 140 3.61 -43.37 1.97
N LEU A 141 3.67 -44.42 2.80
CA LEU A 141 3.59 -44.30 4.24
C LEU A 141 4.73 -43.43 4.80
N SER A 142 5.98 -43.61 4.37
CA SER A 142 7.11 -42.80 4.80
C SER A 142 6.96 -41.32 4.40
N LYS A 143 6.52 -41.05 3.17
CA LYS A 143 6.19 -39.69 2.71
C LYS A 143 5.10 -39.04 3.55
N TRP A 144 4.03 -39.79 3.82
CA TRP A 144 2.92 -39.31 4.65
C TRP A 144 3.37 -39.06 6.09
N GLN A 145 4.17 -39.97 6.69
CA GLN A 145 4.71 -39.81 8.04
C GLN A 145 5.61 -38.59 8.15
N SER A 146 6.48 -38.37 7.16
CA SER A 146 7.35 -37.20 7.05
C SER A 146 6.55 -35.89 7.01
N TRP A 147 5.44 -35.85 6.26
CA TRP A 147 4.54 -34.69 6.23
C TRP A 147 3.76 -34.53 7.54
N ASN A 148 3.15 -35.60 8.05
CA ASN A 148 2.38 -35.58 9.29
C ASN A 148 3.23 -35.18 10.51
N GLY A 149 4.51 -35.55 10.55
CA GLY A 149 5.45 -35.17 11.60
C GLY A 149 5.78 -33.67 11.63
N ARG A 150 5.37 -32.91 10.62
CA ARG A 150 5.60 -31.46 10.47
C ARG A 150 4.36 -30.61 10.69
N LYS A 151 3.27 -31.23 11.16
CA LYS A 151 2.01 -30.56 11.43
C LYS A 151 2.22 -29.40 12.41
N GLY A 152 1.62 -28.25 12.11
CA GLY A 152 1.72 -27.03 12.91
C GLY A 152 2.92 -26.14 12.60
N LEU A 153 3.86 -26.57 11.74
CA LEU A 153 4.89 -25.66 11.23
C LEU A 153 4.26 -24.64 10.28
N THR A 154 4.70 -23.39 10.39
CA THR A 154 4.32 -22.35 9.43
C THR A 154 4.93 -22.63 8.07
N ARG A 155 4.34 -22.04 7.02
CA ARG A 155 4.89 -22.09 5.66
C ARG A 155 6.34 -21.61 5.61
N GLU A 156 6.66 -20.52 6.30
CA GLU A 156 8.01 -19.94 6.31
C GLU A 156 9.03 -20.88 6.98
N GLU A 157 8.67 -21.50 8.10
CA GLU A 157 9.53 -22.47 8.78
C GLU A 157 9.79 -23.70 7.91
N ALA A 158 8.75 -24.20 7.22
CA ALA A 158 8.88 -25.33 6.30
C ALA A 158 9.76 -24.99 5.08
N GLN A 159 9.60 -23.79 4.49
CA GLN A 159 10.46 -23.31 3.40
C GLN A 159 11.92 -23.19 3.85
N ASN A 160 12.16 -22.59 5.01
CA ASN A 160 13.52 -22.43 5.57
C ASN A 160 14.17 -23.79 5.85
N ALA A 161 13.42 -24.74 6.41
CA ALA A 161 13.90 -26.10 6.62
C ALA A 161 14.28 -26.78 5.30
N PHE A 162 13.43 -26.64 4.27
CA PHE A 162 13.68 -27.19 2.93
C PHE A 162 14.94 -26.59 2.30
N ILE A 163 15.07 -25.27 2.29
CA ILE A 163 16.24 -24.56 1.73
C ILE A 163 17.51 -24.99 2.46
N SER A 164 17.46 -25.07 3.80
CA SER A 164 18.60 -25.52 4.60
C SER A 164 19.02 -26.95 4.25
N ARG A 165 18.06 -27.88 4.15
CA ARG A 165 18.33 -29.27 3.76
C ARG A 165 18.87 -29.36 2.34
N ALA A 166 18.26 -28.65 1.39
CA ALA A 166 18.70 -28.58 0.00
C ALA A 166 20.15 -28.10 -0.10
N ASN A 167 20.49 -26.98 0.54
CA ASN A 167 21.85 -26.45 0.51
C ASN A 167 22.87 -27.44 1.05
N ARG A 168 22.54 -28.13 2.16
CA ARG A 168 23.42 -29.17 2.72
C ARG A 168 23.64 -30.31 1.72
N LEU A 169 22.58 -30.80 1.08
CA LEU A 169 22.68 -31.87 0.09
C LEU A 169 23.49 -31.43 -1.13
N LEU A 170 23.24 -30.23 -1.65
CA LEU A 170 24.00 -29.67 -2.76
C LEU A 170 25.49 -29.47 -2.41
N THR A 171 25.80 -29.08 -1.18
CA THR A 171 27.20 -29.00 -0.71
C THR A 171 27.86 -30.37 -0.64
N LEU A 172 27.15 -31.39 -0.13
CA LEU A 172 27.69 -32.74 0.00
C LEU A 172 27.85 -33.47 -1.33
N HIS A 173 27.01 -33.13 -2.31
CA HIS A 173 26.79 -33.96 -3.49
C HIS A 173 26.98 -33.25 -4.82
N GLY A 174 27.10 -31.92 -4.79
CA GLY A 174 27.18 -31.08 -5.97
C GLY A 174 25.82 -30.80 -6.62
N TRP A 175 25.83 -29.87 -7.57
CA TRP A 175 24.71 -29.53 -8.44
C TRP A 175 25.16 -29.61 -9.89
N ASN A 176 24.35 -30.23 -10.76
CA ASN A 176 24.63 -30.27 -12.20
C ASN A 176 23.79 -29.19 -12.91
N PRO A 177 24.39 -28.06 -13.33
CA PRO A 177 23.68 -27.02 -14.06
C PRO A 177 23.13 -27.56 -15.39
N PRO A 178 22.00 -27.03 -15.90
CA PRO A 178 21.53 -27.36 -17.24
C PRO A 178 22.59 -27.08 -18.31
N PRO A 179 22.59 -27.78 -19.47
CA PRO A 179 23.48 -27.44 -20.57
C PRO A 179 23.39 -25.96 -20.94
N GLY A 180 24.53 -25.27 -21.03
CA GLY A 180 24.61 -23.83 -21.36
C GLY A 180 24.59 -22.86 -20.17
N TRP A 181 24.68 -23.36 -18.93
CA TRP A 181 24.73 -22.55 -17.70
C TRP A 181 26.16 -22.42 -17.09
N SER A 182 27.21 -22.62 -17.89
CA SER A 182 28.63 -22.52 -17.49
C SER A 182 29.22 -21.14 -17.70
#